data_AF-A0A9N9KEF3-F1
#
_entry.id   AF-A0A9N9KEF3-F1
#
_cell.length_a   1.000
_cell.length_b   1.000
_cell.length_c   1.000
_cell.angle_alpha   90.00
_cell.angle_beta   90.00
_cell.angle_gamma   90.00
#
_symmetry.space_group_name_H-M   'P 1'
#
loop_
_entity.id
_entity.type
_entity.pdbx_description
1 polymer ?
#
loop_
_entity_poly.entity_id
_entity_poly.type
_entity_poly.pdbx_seq_one_letter_code
_entity_poly.pdbx_strand_id
1 'polypeptide(L)' 'SQKVDKLDKLSLPKNITQLQAFLELASYYRRFIKEFSKKARPLLKLLKKDKDFKWG' A
#
# COMPACT_ATOMS: atom_id res chain seq x y z
N SER A 1 -4.62 4.69 -26.55
CA SER A 1 -3.61 4.26 -25.56
C SER A 1 -4.22 4.24 -24.17
N GLN A 2 -4.82 3.12 -23.74
CA GLN A 2 -5.84 3.12 -22.67
C GLN A 2 -5.48 2.25 -21.44
N LYS A 3 -4.19 1.98 -21.22
CA LYS A 3 -3.72 1.13 -20.11
C LYS A 3 -3.26 1.92 -18.88
N VAL A 4 -2.91 3.19 -19.04
CA VAL A 4 -2.31 4.00 -17.96
C VAL A 4 -3.36 4.74 -17.12
N ASP A 5 -4.53 5.03 -17.70
CA ASP A 5 -5.62 5.79 -17.06
C ASP A 5 -6.29 5.04 -15.88
N LYS A 6 -6.26 3.70 -15.90
CA LYS A 6 -6.83 2.89 -14.83
C LYS A 6 -5.97 2.86 -13.57
N LEU A 7 -4.67 3.14 -13.68
CA LEU A 7 -3.77 3.20 -12.53
C LEU A 7 -3.94 4.51 -11.75
N ASP A 8 -4.36 5.57 -12.42
CA ASP A 8 -4.65 6.88 -11.80
C ASP A 8 -5.89 6.84 -10.89
N LYS A 9 -6.84 5.96 -11.21
CA LYS A 9 -8.06 5.70 -10.41
C LYS A 9 -7.91 4.57 -9.39
N LEU A 10 -6.70 4.11 -9.08
CA LEU A 10 -6.48 3.28 -7.91
C LEU A 10 -6.73 4.15 -6.68
N SER A 11 -8.00 4.16 -6.28
CA SER A 11 -8.50 4.83 -5.10
C SER A 11 -7.56 4.49 -3.95
N LEU A 12 -6.92 5.52 -3.38
CA LEU A 12 -6.12 5.41 -2.16
C LEU A 12 -6.86 4.45 -1.22
N PRO A 13 -6.22 3.36 -0.74
CA PRO A 13 -6.94 2.32 -0.04
C PRO A 13 -7.60 2.96 1.17
N LYS A 14 -8.93 3.05 1.15
CA LYS A 14 -9.70 3.84 2.12
C LYS A 14 -9.73 3.20 3.51
N ASN A 15 -9.40 1.91 3.56
CA ASN A 15 -9.52 1.07 4.74
C ASN A 15 -8.22 0.32 5.02
N ILE A 16 -7.96 0.12 6.31
CA ILE A 16 -6.83 -0.67 6.82
C ILE A 16 -6.80 -2.06 6.18
N THR A 17 -7.95 -2.70 5.98
CA THR A 17 -8.06 -4.04 5.34
C THR A 17 -7.52 -4.07 3.91
N GLN A 18 -7.81 -3.05 3.10
CA GLN A 18 -7.29 -2.98 1.72
C GLN A 18 -5.78 -2.75 1.71
N LEU A 19 -5.28 -1.92 2.63
CA LEU A 19 -3.85 -1.72 2.80
C LEU A 19 -3.15 -3.00 3.27
N GLN A 20 -3.78 -3.77 4.17
CA GLN A 20 -3.29 -5.06 4.65
C GLN A 20 -3.19 -6.07 3.50
N ALA A 21 -4.26 -6.23 2.71
CA ALA A 21 -4.28 -7.10 1.53
C ALA A 21 -3.22 -6.69 0.49
N PHE A 22 -3.04 -5.38 0.27
CA PHE A 22 -1.99 -4.87 -0.60
C PHE A 22 -0.59 -5.21 -0.06
N LEU A 23 -0.36 -5.04 1.23
CA LEU A 23 0.93 -5.36 1.86
C LEU A 23 1.22 -6.86 1.84
N GLU A 24 0.21 -7.72 2.02
CA GLU A 24 0.35 -9.17 1.86
C GLU A 24 0.80 -9.53 0.45
N LEU A 25 0.12 -9.00 -0.57
CA LEU A 25 0.52 -9.22 -1.97
C LEU A 25 1.90 -8.63 -2.26
N ALA A 26 2.20 -7.42 -1.78
CA ALA A 26 3.49 -6.80 -1.99
C ALA A 26 4.62 -7.54 -1.25
N SER A 27 4.31 -8.22 -0.14
CA SER A 27 5.25 -9.09 0.58
C SER A 27 5.64 -10.32 -0.23
N TYR A 28 4.71 -10.86 -1.03
CA TYR A 28 4.99 -11.95 -1.98
C TYR A 28 6.03 -11.52 -3.02
N TYR A 29 5.95 -10.28 -3.50
CA TYR A 29 6.90 -9.71 -4.46
C TYR A 29 8.10 -9.00 -3.83
N ARG A 30 8.29 -9.07 -2.50
CA ARG A 30 9.35 -8.31 -1.79
C ARG A 30 10.76 -8.56 -2.32
N ARG A 31 11.02 -9.75 -2.89
CA ARG A 31 12.33 -10.14 -3.47
C ARG A 31 12.67 -9.33 -4.72
N PHE A 32 11.67 -8.81 -5.42
CA PHE A 32 11.83 -8.03 -6.65
C PHE A 32 11.76 -6.52 -6.40
N ILE A 33 11.36 -6.08 -5.20
CA ILE A 33 11.20 -4.67 -4.85
C ILE A 33 12.42 -4.21 -4.06
N LYS A 34 13.31 -3.45 -4.71
CA LYS A 34 14.47 -2.85 -4.05
C LYS A 34 13.99 -1.94 -2.91
N GLU A 35 14.57 -2.15 -1.73
CA GLU A 35 14.24 -1.41 -0.51
C GLU A 35 12.75 -1.53 -0.09
N PHE A 36 12.11 -2.67 -0.38
CA PHE A 36 10.73 -2.95 0.03
C PHE A 36 10.46 -2.57 1.48
N SER A 37 11.33 -2.96 2.41
CA SER A 37 11.17 -2.62 3.83
C SER A 37 11.11 -1.11 4.08
N LYS A 38 11.88 -0.29 3.37
CA LYS A 38 11.83 1.18 3.56
C LYS A 38 10.50 1.76 3.07
N LYS A 39 9.98 1.24 1.95
CA LYS A 39 8.68 1.66 1.37
C LYS A 39 7.48 1.12 2.16
N ALA A 40 7.57 -0.09 2.70
CA ALA A 40 6.51 -0.76 3.46
C ALA A 40 6.42 -0.28 4.91
N ARG A 41 7.51 0.24 5.49
CA ARG A 41 7.53 0.79 6.88
C ARG A 41 6.44 1.83 7.17
N PRO A 42 6.26 2.91 6.37
CA PRO A 42 5.20 3.88 6.62
C PRO A 42 3.80 3.26 6.47
N LEU A 43 3.61 2.34 5.53
CA LEU A 43 2.36 1.60 5.31
C LEU A 43 2.02 0.67 6.48
N LEU A 44 3.02 -0.02 7.03
CA LEU A 44 2.88 -0.84 8.24
C LEU A 44 2.62 0.01 9.50
N LYS A 45 3.14 1.24 9.56
CA LYS A 45 2.83 2.19 10.64
C LYS A 45 1.38 2.67 10.55
N LEU A 46 0.86 2.93 9.36
CA LEU A 46 -0.55 3.24 9.10
C LEU A 46 -1.49 2.08 9.53
N LEU A 47 -0.99 0.85 9.53
CA LEU A 47 -1.73 -0.35 9.95
C LEU A 47 -1.81 -0.53 11.48
N LYS A 48 -0.85 0.02 12.23
CA LYS A 48 -0.78 -0.12 13.70
C LYS A 48 -1.71 0.87 14.40
N LYS A 49 -2.99 0.50 14.43
CA LYS A 49 -4.05 0.65 15.45
C LYS A 49 -4.06 1.80 16.50
N ASP A 50 -3.49 2.98 16.25
CA ASP A 50 -3.68 4.11 17.19
C ASP A 50 -3.75 5.50 16.56
N LYS A 51 -3.73 5.60 15.23
CA LYS A 51 -3.93 6.89 14.56
C LYS A 51 -4.98 6.75 13.48
N ASP A 52 -5.91 7.70 13.50
CA ASP A 52 -6.82 8.00 12.40
C ASP A 52 -6.06 7.78 11.08
N PHE A 53 -6.52 6.80 10.31
CA PHE A 53 -5.92 6.43 9.05
C PHE A 53 -6.14 7.58 8.06
N LYS A 54 -5.29 8.60 8.13
CA LYS A 54 -5.28 9.74 7.22
C LYS A 54 -4.19 9.53 6.19
N TRP A 55 -4.63 9.47 4.93
CA TRP A 55 -3.76 9.70 3.79
C TRP A 55 -3.46 11.20 3.73
N GLY A 56 -2.23 11.60 4.07
CA GLY A 56 -1.81 13.00 4.10
C GLY A 56 -0.39 13.14 4.62
#